data_AF-X1IJE5-F1
#
_entry.id   AF-X1IJE5-F1
#
_cell.length_a   1.000
_cell.length_b   1.000
_cell.length_c   1.000
_cell.angle_alpha   90.00
_cell.angle_beta   90.00
_cell.angle_gamma   90.00
#
_symmetry.space_group_name_H-M   'P 1'
#
loop_
_entity.id
_entity.type
_entity.pdbx_description
1 polymer ?
#
loop_
_entity_poly.entity_id
_entity_poly.type
_entity_poly.pdbx_seq_one_letter_code
_entity_poly.pdbx_strand_id
1 'polypeptide(L)' 'LKEAGEIYRKGLISLAEAANLTQVSIYAMMEYVEREKIQAPALTKQEMEEELINAKKLFEDMKK' A
#
# COMPACT_ATOMS: atom_id res chain seq x y z
N LEU A 1 -14.08 -4.34 0.89
CA LEU A 1 -12.81 -5.13 0.95
C LEU A 1 -12.44 -5.71 -0.41
N LYS A 2 -13.31 -6.49 -1.08
CA LYS A 2 -12.99 -7.14 -2.37
C LYS A 2 -12.43 -6.20 -3.45
N GLU A 3 -13.13 -5.12 -3.78
CA GLU A 3 -12.68 -4.17 -4.82
C GLU A 3 -11.36 -3.49 -4.45
N ALA A 4 -11.23 -2.99 -3.21
CA ALA A 4 -9.98 -2.40 -2.73
C ALA A 4 -8.82 -3.42 -2.69
N GLY A 5 -9.13 -4.68 -2.36
CA GLY A 5 -8.18 -5.79 -2.41
C GLY A 5 -7.68 -6.05 -3.83
N GLU A 6 -8.53 -5.96 -4.85
CA GLU A 6 -8.14 -6.10 -6.25
C GLU A 6 -7.29 -4.92 -6.75
N ILE A 7 -7.57 -3.70 -6.29
CA ILE A 7 -6.77 -2.51 -6.63
C ILE A 7 -5.38 -2.62 -5.97
N TYR A 8 -5.33 -3.03 -4.70
CA TYR A 8 -4.10 -3.35 -3.98
C TYR A 8 -3.31 -4.49 -4.66
N ARG A 9 -3.99 -5.57 -5.07
CA ARG A 9 -3.38 -6.71 -5.80
C ARG A 9 -2.69 -6.28 -7.08
N LYS A 10 -3.18 -5.22 -7.72
CA LYS A 10 -2.58 -4.65 -8.94
C LYS A 10 -1.43 -3.69 -8.66
N GLY A 11 -1.13 -3.40 -7.38
CA GLY A 11 -0.10 -2.43 -6.99
C GLY A 11 -0.49 -0.98 -7.28
N LEU A 12 -1.78 -0.69 -7.52
CA LEU A 12 -2.24 0.66 -7.87
C LEU A 12 -2.38 1.56 -6.65
N ILE A 13 -2.56 0.95 -5.47
CA ILE A 13 -2.63 1.64 -4.18
C ILE A 13 -1.92 0.78 -3.12
N SER A 14 -1.41 1.44 -2.09
CA SER A 14 -0.87 0.80 -0.90
C SER A 14 -1.96 0.12 -0.05
N LEU A 15 -1.54 -0.77 0.85
CA LEU A 15 -2.46 -1.42 1.79
C LEU A 15 -3.18 -0.40 2.70
N ALA A 16 -2.48 0.68 3.08
CA ALA A 16 -3.05 1.76 3.89
C ALA A 16 -4.12 2.54 3.12
N GLU A 17 -3.88 2.84 1.85
CA GLU A 17 -4.88 3.48 0.98
C GLU A 17 -6.10 2.57 0.76
N ALA A 18 -5.89 1.26 0.60
CA ALA A 18 -6.98 0.30 0.49
C ALA A 18 -7.85 0.22 1.77
N ALA A 19 -7.20 0.31 2.93
CA ALA A 19 -7.89 0.39 4.22
C ALA A 19 -8.72 1.68 4.35
N ASN A 20 -8.12 2.83 3.99
CA ASN A 20 -8.80 4.13 3.99
C ASN A 20 -9.99 4.16 3.01
N LEU A 21 -9.83 3.63 1.79
CA LEU A 21 -10.87 3.57 0.77
C LEU A 21 -12.10 2.78 1.26
N THR A 22 -11.89 1.78 2.11
CA THR A 22 -12.96 0.92 2.66
C THR A 22 -13.37 1.27 4.09
N GLN A 23 -12.81 2.36 4.64
CA GLN A 23 -13.08 2.86 6.00
C GLN A 23 -12.88 1.79 7.09
N VAL A 24 -11.89 0.91 6.90
CA VAL A 24 -11.48 -0.08 7.91
C VAL A 24 -10.11 0.27 8.47
N SER A 25 -9.77 -0.31 9.61
CA SER A 25 -8.39 -0.22 10.10
C SER A 25 -7.44 -0.96 9.16
N ILE A 26 -6.17 -0.53 9.14
CA ILE A 26 -5.13 -1.23 8.37
C ILE A 26 -5.01 -2.70 8.78
N TYR A 27 -5.23 -3.02 10.07
CA TYR A 27 -5.21 -4.39 10.58
C TYR A 27 -6.32 -5.27 10.00
N ALA A 28 -7.54 -4.73 9.86
CA ALA A 28 -8.64 -5.44 9.22
C ALA A 28 -8.37 -5.69 7.73
N MET A 29 -7.69 -4.75 7.06
CA MET A 29 -7.24 -4.94 5.68
C MET A 29 -6.12 -5.99 5.59
N MET A 30 -5.16 -6.01 6.53
CA MET A 30 -4.11 -7.04 6.63
C MET A 30 -4.71 -8.44 6.81
N GLU A 31 -5.65 -8.60 7.74
CA GLU A 31 -6.34 -9.87 7.97
C GLU A 31 -7.07 -10.34 6.71
N TYR A 32 -7.75 -9.41 6.03
CA TYR A 32 -8.45 -9.69 4.77
C TYR A 32 -7.50 -10.18 3.67
N VAL A 33 -6.41 -9.47 3.39
CA VAL A 33 -5.50 -9.86 2.30
C VAL A 33 -4.76 -11.17 2.61
N GLU A 34 -4.45 -11.45 3.88
CA GLU A 34 -3.85 -12.71 4.30
C GLU A 34 -4.83 -13.88 4.10
N ARG A 35 -6.07 -13.74 4.59
CA ARG A 35 -7.11 -14.77 4.46
C ARG A 35 -7.43 -15.10 3.01
N GLU A 36 -7.50 -14.08 2.16
CA GLU A 36 -7.80 -14.23 0.73
C GLU A 36 -6.55 -14.50 -0.13
N LYS A 37 -5.36 -14.59 0.48
CA LYS A 37 -4.06 -14.75 -0.20
C LYS A 37 -3.80 -13.73 -1.30
N ILE A 38 -4.17 -12.48 -1.05
CA ILE A 38 -3.97 -11.36 -1.97
C ILE A 38 -2.56 -10.79 -1.76
N GLN A 39 -1.73 -10.88 -2.79
CA GLN A 39 -0.40 -10.29 -2.80
C GLN A 39 -0.30 -9.21 -3.88
N ALA A 40 0.29 -8.07 -3.53
CA ALA A 40 0.66 -7.04 -4.49
C ALA A 40 1.89 -7.50 -5.29
N PRO A 41 2.10 -6.98 -6.52
CA PRO A 41 3.31 -7.26 -7.29
C PRO A 41 4.55 -6.82 -6.50
N ALA A 42 5.60 -7.63 -6.58
CA ALA A 42 6.90 -7.21 -6.09
C ALA A 42 7.41 -6.04 -6.92
N LEU A 43 7.81 -4.97 -6.25
CA LEU A 43 8.48 -3.85 -6.91
C LEU A 43 9.81 -4.33 -7.50
N THR A 44 10.17 -3.77 -8.65
CA THR A 44 11.52 -3.86 -9.17
C THR A 44 12.48 -3.08 -8.29
N LYS A 45 13.79 -3.33 -8.43
CA LYS A 45 14.82 -2.57 -7.70
C LYS A 45 14.72 -1.05 -7.97
N GLN A 46 14.42 -0.66 -9.21
CA GLN A 46 14.30 0.75 -9.59
C GLN A 46 13.07 1.40 -8.94
N GLU A 47 11.92 0.74 -8.97
CA GLU A 47 10.70 1.24 -8.32
C GLU A 47 10.88 1.37 -6.80
N MET A 48 11.56 0.41 -6.15
CA MET A 48 11.91 0.52 -4.72
C MET A 48 12.83 1.72 -4.43
N GLU A 49 13.81 1.99 -5.29
CA GLU A 49 14.70 3.15 -5.13
C GLU A 49 13.94 4.47 -5.28
N GLU A 50 13.03 4.57 -6.24
CA GLU A 50 12.18 5.74 -6.45
C GLU A 50 11.24 5.99 -5.25
N GLU A 51 10.56 4.94 -4.75
CA GLU A 51 9.72 5.06 -3.57
C GLU A 51 10.52 5.50 -2.33
N LEU A 52 11.72 4.96 -2.13
CA LEU A 52 12.59 5.36 -1.03
C LEU A 52 13.01 6.83 -1.12
N ILE A 53 13.32 7.32 -2.33
CA ILE A 53 13.65 8.74 -2.56
C ILE A 53 12.45 9.62 -2.25
N ASN A 54 11.25 9.23 -2.71
CA ASN A 54 10.02 9.99 -2.49
C ASN A 54 9.64 10.03 -1.01
N ALA A 55 9.73 8.90 -0.30
CA ALA A 55 9.50 8.83 1.13
C ALA A 55 10.46 9.74 1.91
N LYS A 56 11.76 9.74 1.57
CA LYS A 56 12.75 10.62 2.19
C LYS A 56 12.41 12.10 2.01
N LYS A 57 12.01 12.51 0.80
CA LYS A 57 11.58 13.90 0.55
C LYS A 57 10.38 14.28 1.42
N LEU A 58 9.38 13.40 1.49
CA LEU A 58 8.18 13.63 2.29
C LEU A 58 8.51 13.85 3.77
N PHE A 59 9.40 13.03 4.33
CA PHE A 59 9.86 13.21 5.71
C PHE A 59 10.63 14.51 5.95
N GLU A 60 11.46 14.95 5.00
CA GLU A 60 12.17 16.23 5.12
C GLU A 60 11.22 17.42 5.02
N ASP A 61 10.19 17.34 4.18
CA ASP A 61 9.19 18.41 4.07
C ASP A 61 8.28 18.50 5.30
N MET A 62 8.02 17.39 6.00
CA MET A 62 7.32 17.40 7.29
C MET A 62 8.11 18.03 8.45
N LYS A 63 9.44 18.20 8.31
CA LYS A 63 10.29 18.83 9.33
C LYS A 63 10.36 20.36 9.22
N LYS A 64 9.85 20.94 8.13
CA LYS A 64 9.78 22.38 7.90
C LYS A 64 8.48 22.95 8.47
#